data_AF-A0AAW1LPW6-F1
#
_entry.id   AF-A0AAW1LPW6-F1
#
_cell.length_a   1.000
_cell.length_b   1.000
_cell.length_c   1.000
_cell.angle_alpha   90.00
_cell.angle_beta   90.00
_cell.angle_gamma   90.00
#
_symmetry.space_group_name_H-M   'P 1'
#
loop_
_entity.id
_entity.type
_entity.pdbx_description
1 polymer ?
#
loop_
_entity_poly.entity_id
_entity_poly.type
_entity_poly.pdbx_seq_one_letter_code
_entity_poly.pdbx_strand_id
1 'polypeptide(L)'
;MASNVFGTPVTDATLMGMTEYHDKPIEAVHRAKVALEMKNSEGKDKEARSYIESVQEAIERKGVKCFIYNATGGPLKLITAFEYTGCVSESPYPNVIQNGQWAAFVHEKNSNASSGAVIYEEIHGDGRQFVVGWSQRDNVPTKCYAEIRPFGYYGNISSNIVRQALRDRIENSVFTHISDDGEDTILSSIGNTALPTYEAIFTKRTSWM
;
A
#
# COMPACT_ATOMS: atom_id res chain seq x y z
N MET A 1 -16.55 14.13 -3.11
CA MET A 1 -15.47 13.64 -2.24
C MET A 1 -14.28 13.35 -3.13
N ALA A 2 -13.12 13.93 -2.85
CA ALA A 2 -11.92 13.68 -3.65
C ALA A 2 -11.50 12.21 -3.48
N SER A 3 -11.30 11.50 -4.59
CA SER A 3 -10.68 10.17 -4.58
C SER A 3 -9.25 10.31 -4.09
N ASN A 4 -8.83 9.54 -3.09
CA ASN A 4 -7.47 9.54 -2.58
C ASN A 4 -6.59 8.47 -3.27
N VAL A 5 -6.87 8.27 -4.55
CA VAL A 5 -6.18 7.39 -5.48
C VAL A 5 -5.81 8.19 -6.72
N PHE A 6 -4.57 8.07 -7.17
CA PHE A 6 -3.91 8.96 -8.13
C PHE A 6 -3.24 8.18 -9.26
N GLY A 7 -3.28 8.79 -10.45
CA GLY A 7 -2.71 8.25 -11.69
C GLY A 7 -3.67 7.39 -12.50
N THR A 8 -3.36 7.23 -13.78
CA THR A 8 -4.11 6.39 -14.70
C THR A 8 -3.80 4.90 -14.47
N PRO A 9 -4.82 4.02 -14.37
CA PRO A 9 -4.60 2.57 -14.31
C PRO A 9 -3.83 2.04 -15.52
N VAL A 10 -2.89 1.12 -15.27
CA VAL A 10 -2.19 0.37 -16.31
C VAL A 10 -2.97 -0.91 -16.59
N THR A 11 -3.57 -0.96 -17.78
CA THR A 11 -4.49 -2.01 -18.25
C THR A 11 -3.97 -2.69 -19.51
N ASP A 12 -4.66 -3.72 -19.99
CA ASP A 12 -4.33 -4.34 -21.28
C ASP A 12 -4.37 -3.34 -22.42
N ALA A 13 -5.30 -2.37 -22.39
CA ALA A 13 -5.36 -1.30 -23.40
C ALA A 13 -4.12 -0.41 -23.38
N THR A 14 -3.57 -0.13 -22.19
CA THR A 14 -2.31 0.62 -22.04
C THR A 14 -1.16 -0.14 -22.71
N LEU A 15 -1.10 -1.46 -22.52
CA LEU A 15 -0.05 -2.31 -23.09
C LEU A 15 -0.21 -2.53 -24.58
N MET A 16 -1.42 -2.73 -25.09
CA MET A 16 -1.69 -2.87 -26.54
C MET A 16 -1.26 -1.62 -27.33
N GLY A 17 -1.25 -0.45 -26.69
CA GLY A 17 -0.70 0.78 -27.28
C GLY A 17 0.83 0.82 -27.40
N MET A 18 1.54 -0.14 -26.78
CA MET A 18 3.00 -0.24 -26.82
C MET A 18 3.45 -1.25 -27.88
N THR A 19 4.47 -0.88 -28.65
CA THR A 19 5.03 -1.75 -29.70
C THR A 19 5.54 -3.09 -29.20
N GLU A 20 5.97 -3.17 -27.93
CA GLU A 20 6.44 -4.41 -27.29
C GLU A 20 5.34 -5.49 -27.13
N TYR A 21 4.07 -5.08 -26.99
CA TYR A 21 2.94 -5.97 -26.66
C TYR A 21 1.84 -6.02 -27.73
N HIS A 22 2.01 -5.32 -28.85
CA HIS A 22 0.99 -5.13 -29.90
C HIS A 22 0.36 -6.44 -30.43
N ASP A 23 1.07 -7.58 -30.35
CA ASP A 23 0.58 -8.89 -30.81
C ASP A 23 0.92 -10.04 -29.83
N LYS A 24 1.12 -9.72 -28.54
CA LYS A 24 1.46 -10.73 -27.51
C LYS A 24 0.32 -10.94 -26.54
N PRO A 25 0.13 -12.15 -26.01
CA PRO A 25 -0.75 -12.37 -24.85
C PRO A 25 -0.31 -11.47 -23.69
N ILE A 26 -1.24 -10.67 -23.17
CA ILE A 26 -0.99 -9.80 -22.03
C ILE A 26 -1.41 -10.52 -20.75
N GLU A 27 -0.44 -10.67 -19.84
CA GLU A 27 -0.62 -11.32 -18.55
C GLU A 27 -0.45 -10.29 -17.42
N ALA A 28 -0.84 -10.68 -16.19
CA ALA A 28 -0.71 -9.81 -15.03
C ALA A 28 0.75 -9.34 -14.81
N VAL A 29 1.74 -10.22 -15.06
CA VAL A 29 3.16 -9.88 -14.94
C VAL A 29 3.59 -8.77 -15.93
N HIS A 30 3.02 -8.73 -17.14
CA HIS A 30 3.28 -7.67 -18.10
C HIS A 30 2.73 -6.33 -17.60
N ARG A 31 1.48 -6.33 -17.12
CA ARG A 31 0.84 -5.13 -16.54
C ARG A 31 1.56 -4.63 -15.28
N ALA A 32 2.03 -5.55 -14.45
CA ALA A 32 2.80 -5.27 -13.24
C ALA A 32 4.15 -4.61 -13.58
N LYS A 33 4.88 -5.15 -14.55
CA LYS A 33 6.14 -4.59 -15.05
C LYS A 33 5.96 -3.16 -15.53
N VAL A 34 5.00 -2.93 -16.43
CA VAL A 34 4.74 -1.58 -16.97
C VAL A 34 4.25 -0.62 -15.88
N ALA A 35 3.43 -1.07 -14.94
CA ALA A 35 3.05 -0.25 -13.79
C ALA A 35 4.29 0.19 -12.99
N LEU A 36 5.20 -0.73 -12.67
CA LEU A 36 6.40 -0.37 -11.92
C LEU A 36 7.29 0.64 -12.68
N GLU A 37 7.45 0.48 -13.99
CA GLU A 37 8.16 1.43 -14.85
C GLU A 37 7.47 2.81 -14.89
N MET A 38 6.13 2.83 -14.84
CA MET A 38 5.29 4.04 -14.86
C MET A 38 4.98 4.59 -13.46
N LYS A 39 5.68 4.16 -12.41
CA LYS A 39 5.38 4.55 -11.02
C LYS A 39 5.34 6.06 -10.79
N ASN A 40 6.25 6.79 -11.43
CA ASN A 40 6.36 8.25 -11.33
C ASN A 40 5.97 8.96 -12.63
N SER A 41 5.33 8.26 -13.59
CA SER A 41 4.86 8.88 -14.83
C SER A 41 3.66 9.80 -14.53
N GLU A 42 3.36 10.72 -15.45
CA GLU A 42 2.16 11.60 -15.35
C GLU A 42 2.14 12.52 -14.12
N GLY A 43 3.21 12.56 -13.30
CA GLY A 43 3.23 13.33 -12.05
C GLY A 43 2.34 12.77 -10.93
N LYS A 44 1.83 11.53 -11.09
CA LYS A 44 0.90 10.89 -10.14
C LYS A 44 1.43 10.81 -8.70
N ASP A 45 2.74 10.65 -8.54
CA ASP A 45 3.42 10.63 -7.24
C ASP A 45 3.41 12.02 -6.59
N LYS A 46 3.62 13.08 -7.39
CA LYS A 46 3.58 14.48 -6.94
C LYS A 46 2.17 14.90 -6.57
N GLU A 47 1.17 14.46 -7.32
CA GLU A 47 -0.24 14.72 -7.02
C GLU A 47 -0.63 14.07 -5.69
N ALA A 48 -0.30 12.79 -5.50
CA ALA A 48 -0.55 12.09 -4.25
C ALA A 48 0.12 12.79 -3.05
N ARG A 49 1.38 13.21 -3.19
CA ARG A 49 2.11 13.92 -2.13
C ARG A 49 1.51 15.30 -1.85
N SER A 50 1.20 16.07 -2.89
CA SER A 50 0.57 17.39 -2.74
C SER A 50 -0.78 17.30 -2.04
N TYR A 51 -1.58 16.28 -2.36
CA TYR A 51 -2.84 16.01 -1.67
C TYR A 51 -2.63 15.70 -0.19
N ILE A 52 -1.63 14.88 0.16
CA ILE A 52 -1.38 14.55 1.56
C ILE A 52 -0.83 15.72 2.37
N GLU A 53 -0.01 16.58 1.76
CA GLU A 53 0.40 17.81 2.44
C GLU A 53 -0.80 18.72 2.72
N SER A 54 -1.75 18.87 1.77
CA SER A 54 -2.95 19.67 2.03
C SER A 54 -3.87 19.06 3.10
N VAL A 55 -3.98 17.73 3.16
CA VAL A 55 -4.67 17.04 4.27
C VAL A 55 -3.96 17.27 5.60
N GLN A 56 -2.62 17.19 5.65
CA GLN A 56 -1.83 17.45 6.86
C GLN A 56 -1.91 18.90 7.36
N GLU A 57 -2.12 19.85 6.47
CA GLU A 57 -2.35 21.26 6.82
C GLU A 57 -3.76 21.51 7.38
N ALA A 58 -4.75 20.74 6.91
CA ALA A 58 -6.14 20.89 7.32
C ALA A 58 -6.47 20.23 8.67
N ILE A 59 -5.69 19.23 9.10
CA ILE A 59 -5.91 18.50 10.36
C ILE A 59 -5.10 19.11 11.51
N GLU A 60 -5.69 19.09 12.72
CA GLU A 60 -4.99 19.53 13.94
C GLU A 60 -3.92 18.50 14.36
N ARG A 61 -4.26 17.21 14.29
CA ARG A 61 -3.42 16.11 14.76
C ARG A 61 -2.66 15.45 13.63
N LYS A 62 -1.52 16.06 13.32
CA LYS A 62 -0.59 15.54 12.31
C LYS A 62 -0.17 14.10 12.62
N GLY A 63 0.01 13.32 11.56
CA GLY A 63 0.27 11.89 11.67
C GLY A 63 1.24 11.34 10.65
N VAL A 64 1.14 10.04 10.41
CA VAL A 64 1.93 9.33 9.39
C VAL A 64 1.30 9.60 8.03
N LYS A 65 2.12 10.00 7.06
CA LYS A 65 1.72 10.18 5.66
C LYS A 65 1.88 8.84 4.94
N CYS A 66 0.79 8.16 4.64
CA CYS A 66 0.81 6.81 4.08
C CYS A 66 0.59 6.83 2.57
N PHE A 67 1.45 6.14 1.84
CA PHE A 67 1.37 5.95 0.40
C PHE A 67 1.48 4.47 0.05
N ILE A 68 0.62 4.00 -0.84
CA ILE A 68 0.61 2.62 -1.32
C ILE A 68 0.61 2.65 -2.85
N TYR A 69 1.60 2.02 -3.48
CA TYR A 69 1.62 1.84 -4.93
C TYR A 69 1.28 0.41 -5.30
N ASN A 70 0.32 0.25 -6.22
CA ASN A 70 -0.04 -1.06 -6.74
C ASN A 70 0.60 -1.31 -8.11
N ALA A 71 1.58 -2.22 -8.16
CA ALA A 71 2.15 -2.78 -9.39
C ALA A 71 2.05 -4.31 -9.39
N THR A 72 0.93 -4.85 -8.94
CA THR A 72 0.66 -6.30 -8.91
C THR A 72 0.11 -6.83 -10.25
N GLY A 73 -0.25 -5.96 -11.19
CA GLY A 73 -0.88 -6.36 -12.45
C GLY A 73 -2.39 -6.55 -12.37
N GLY A 74 -3.00 -6.36 -11.20
CA GLY A 74 -4.45 -6.38 -10.98
C GLY A 74 -4.92 -5.32 -9.97
N PRO A 75 -6.23 -5.15 -9.79
CA PRO A 75 -6.76 -4.28 -8.73
C PRO A 75 -6.62 -4.91 -7.35
N LEU A 76 -6.33 -4.07 -6.36
CA LEU A 76 -6.34 -4.41 -4.94
C LEU A 76 -7.58 -3.84 -4.28
N LYS A 77 -8.27 -4.65 -3.47
CA LYS A 77 -9.44 -4.25 -2.69
C LYS A 77 -9.11 -4.28 -1.19
N LEU A 78 -9.52 -3.24 -0.47
CA LEU A 78 -9.42 -3.21 0.98
C LEU A 78 -10.33 -4.28 1.59
N ILE A 79 -9.77 -5.13 2.43
CA ILE A 79 -10.50 -6.13 3.22
C ILE A 79 -10.82 -5.58 4.60
N THR A 80 -9.79 -5.06 5.28
CA THR A 80 -9.93 -4.51 6.62
C THR A 80 -8.79 -3.57 6.95
N ALA A 81 -9.01 -2.73 7.95
CA ALA A 81 -8.03 -1.85 8.54
C ALA A 81 -8.06 -1.98 10.06
N PHE A 82 -6.90 -1.88 10.69
CA PHE A 82 -6.74 -1.92 12.13
C PHE A 82 -6.09 -0.63 12.61
N GLU A 83 -6.81 0.12 13.43
CA GLU A 83 -6.29 1.32 14.09
C GLU A 83 -5.87 0.94 15.51
N TYR A 84 -4.57 0.82 15.77
CA TYR A 84 -4.09 0.42 17.10
C TYR A 84 -3.93 1.61 18.04
N THR A 85 -3.44 2.73 17.50
CA THR A 85 -3.34 4.01 18.21
C THR A 85 -3.36 5.12 17.16
N GLY A 86 -4.17 6.15 17.37
CA GLY A 86 -4.51 7.08 16.28
C GLY A 86 -5.67 6.56 15.46
N CYS A 87 -5.99 7.26 14.38
CA CYS A 87 -7.03 6.90 13.43
C CYS A 87 -6.72 7.50 12.06
N VAL A 88 -7.37 6.98 11.02
CA VAL A 88 -7.35 7.62 9.71
C VAL A 88 -7.99 9.02 9.79
N SER A 89 -7.44 9.97 9.05
CA SER A 89 -8.05 11.31 8.91
C SER A 89 -9.30 11.26 8.03
N GLU A 90 -9.86 12.43 7.70
CA GLU A 90 -11.00 12.54 6.78
C GLU A 90 -10.77 11.91 5.38
N SER A 91 -9.52 11.57 5.04
CA SER A 91 -9.18 10.77 3.85
C SER A 91 -9.25 9.27 4.19
N PRO A 92 -10.35 8.56 3.90
CA PRO A 92 -10.54 7.18 4.34
C PRO A 92 -9.52 6.23 3.70
N TYR A 93 -9.33 5.03 4.24
CA TYR A 93 -8.52 4.02 3.56
C TYR A 93 -9.06 3.76 2.13
N PRO A 94 -8.21 3.84 1.09
CA PRO A 94 -8.62 3.59 -0.29
C PRO A 94 -9.24 2.20 -0.44
N ASN A 95 -10.51 2.14 -0.86
CA ASN A 95 -11.24 0.88 -1.00
C ASN A 95 -10.73 0.01 -2.16
N VAL A 96 -10.31 0.64 -3.26
CA VAL A 96 -9.77 -0.03 -4.45
C VAL A 96 -8.59 0.77 -4.98
N ILE A 97 -7.48 0.09 -5.27
CA ILE A 97 -6.29 0.66 -5.89
C ILE A 97 -6.04 -0.12 -7.17
N GLN A 98 -6.19 0.51 -8.34
CA GLN A 98 -5.92 -0.18 -9.61
C GLN A 98 -4.41 -0.34 -9.82
N ASN A 99 -4.04 -1.33 -10.63
CA ASN A 99 -2.65 -1.47 -11.09
C ASN A 99 -2.17 -0.16 -11.73
N GLY A 100 -0.99 0.31 -11.36
CA GLY A 100 -0.42 1.56 -11.86
C GLY A 100 -0.74 2.82 -11.04
N GLN A 101 -1.55 2.71 -9.99
CA GLN A 101 -2.01 3.84 -9.18
C GLN A 101 -1.32 3.95 -7.82
N TRP A 102 -1.23 5.20 -7.34
CA TRP A 102 -0.91 5.51 -5.95
C TRP A 102 -2.18 5.71 -5.14
N ALA A 103 -2.23 5.13 -3.96
CA ALA A 103 -3.18 5.42 -2.91
C ALA A 103 -2.48 6.27 -1.85
N ALA A 104 -3.18 7.25 -1.27
CA ALA A 104 -2.61 8.10 -0.24
C ALA A 104 -3.61 8.42 0.87
N PHE A 105 -3.19 8.38 2.13
CA PHE A 105 -4.01 8.77 3.28
C PHE A 105 -3.13 9.22 4.45
N VAL A 106 -3.73 9.87 5.45
CA VAL A 106 -3.04 10.24 6.69
C VAL A 106 -3.59 9.42 7.85
N HIS A 107 -2.70 8.86 8.67
CA HIS A 107 -3.07 8.24 9.94
C HIS A 107 -2.63 9.14 11.10
N GLU A 108 -3.59 9.87 11.66
CA GLU A 108 -3.42 10.84 12.73
C GLU A 108 -2.84 10.21 13.99
N LYS A 109 -2.08 11.00 14.76
CA LYS A 109 -1.64 10.58 16.08
C LYS A 109 -2.79 10.65 17.07
N ASN A 110 -2.82 9.68 17.99
CA ASN A 110 -3.46 9.88 19.28
C ASN A 110 -2.37 10.05 20.35
N SER A 111 -2.36 11.22 20.99
CA SER A 111 -1.27 11.67 21.85
C SER A 111 0.08 11.60 21.12
N ASN A 112 0.89 10.58 21.42
CA ASN A 112 2.31 10.54 21.05
C ASN A 112 2.60 9.42 20.04
N ALA A 113 1.56 8.80 19.48
CA ALA A 113 1.72 7.65 18.59
C ALA A 113 0.65 7.56 17.51
N SER A 114 1.05 6.99 16.38
CA SER A 114 0.20 6.63 15.25
C SER A 114 0.62 5.25 14.77
N SER A 115 -0.26 4.27 14.91
CA SER A 115 0.00 2.88 14.50
C SER A 115 -1.27 2.23 13.96
N GLY A 116 -1.10 1.52 12.85
CA GLY A 116 -2.18 0.85 12.18
C GLY A 116 -1.68 -0.16 11.15
N ALA A 117 -2.63 -0.90 10.59
CA ALA A 117 -2.39 -1.84 9.51
C ALA A 117 -3.58 -1.86 8.55
N VAL A 118 -3.32 -2.16 7.29
CA VAL A 118 -4.35 -2.42 6.29
C VAL A 118 -4.08 -3.73 5.60
N ILE A 119 -5.15 -4.43 5.24
CA ILE A 119 -5.12 -5.67 4.48
C ILE A 119 -5.82 -5.43 3.16
N TYR A 120 -5.08 -5.61 2.07
CA TYR A 120 -5.58 -5.59 0.71
C TYR A 120 -5.64 -7.00 0.15
N GLU A 121 -6.55 -7.25 -0.77
CA GLU A 121 -6.69 -8.50 -1.50
C GLU A 121 -6.75 -8.23 -3.00
N GLU A 122 -6.01 -9.01 -3.78
CA GLU A 122 -6.14 -9.04 -5.24
C GLU A 122 -7.50 -9.61 -5.66
N ILE A 123 -8.18 -8.93 -6.58
CA ILE A 123 -9.51 -9.34 -7.05
C ILE A 123 -9.38 -10.35 -8.21
N HIS A 124 -8.83 -11.55 -7.95
CA HIS A 124 -8.83 -12.68 -8.89
C HIS A 124 -8.65 -14.04 -8.17
N GLY A 125 -8.95 -15.15 -8.85
CA GLY A 125 -9.15 -16.49 -8.27
C GLY A 125 -7.92 -17.15 -7.63
N ASP A 126 -6.72 -16.65 -7.90
CA ASP A 126 -5.43 -17.04 -7.35
C ASP A 126 -4.71 -15.88 -6.62
N GLY A 127 -5.48 -14.85 -6.24
CA GLY A 127 -4.95 -13.61 -5.67
C GLY A 127 -4.17 -13.79 -4.37
N ARG A 128 -3.48 -12.74 -3.97
CA ARG A 128 -2.83 -12.63 -2.66
C ARG A 128 -3.54 -11.63 -1.76
N GLN A 129 -3.37 -11.86 -0.46
CA GLN A 129 -3.65 -10.88 0.57
C GLN A 129 -2.35 -10.23 1.02
N PHE A 130 -2.32 -8.90 0.97
CA PHE A 130 -1.18 -8.06 1.28
C PHE A 130 -1.47 -7.30 2.57
N VAL A 131 -0.65 -7.52 3.59
CA VAL A 131 -0.68 -6.73 4.81
C VAL A 131 0.43 -5.72 4.75
N VAL A 132 0.09 -4.49 5.12
CA VAL A 132 1.05 -3.44 5.37
C VAL A 132 0.69 -2.69 6.63
N GLY A 133 1.69 -2.40 7.47
CA GLY A 133 1.48 -1.76 8.76
C GLY A 133 2.61 -0.80 9.12
N TRP A 134 2.27 0.15 9.97
CA TRP A 134 3.15 1.20 10.46
C TRP A 134 3.00 1.38 11.96
N SER A 135 4.07 1.81 12.61
CA SER A 135 4.07 2.32 13.98
C SER A 135 5.04 3.48 14.08
N GLN A 136 4.51 4.63 14.47
CA GLN A 136 5.26 5.80 14.88
C GLN A 136 4.91 6.07 16.34
N ARG A 137 5.95 6.28 17.16
CA ARG A 137 5.81 6.79 18.52
C ARG A 137 6.94 7.77 18.79
N ASP A 138 6.63 8.84 19.51
CA ASP A 138 7.64 9.83 19.87
C ASP A 138 8.75 9.20 20.70
N ASN A 139 10.00 9.59 20.41
CA ASN A 139 11.21 9.07 21.05
C ASN A 139 11.45 7.56 20.90
N VAL A 140 10.76 6.89 19.96
CA VAL A 140 10.97 5.48 19.62
C VAL A 140 11.19 5.39 18.11
N PRO A 141 12.10 4.51 17.62
CA PRO A 141 12.26 4.29 16.20
C PRO A 141 10.93 3.90 15.54
N THR A 142 10.66 4.49 14.37
CA THR A 142 9.50 4.11 13.56
C THR A 142 9.66 2.68 13.03
N LYS A 143 8.53 2.01 12.84
CA LYS A 143 8.48 0.61 12.41
C LYS A 143 7.49 0.47 11.26
N CYS A 144 7.83 -0.38 10.31
CA CYS A 144 6.94 -0.79 9.25
C CYS A 144 6.97 -2.31 9.08
N TYR A 145 5.87 -2.87 8.63
CA TYR A 145 5.74 -4.30 8.41
C TYR A 145 5.00 -4.56 7.11
N ALA A 146 5.36 -5.66 6.46
CA ALA A 146 4.74 -6.16 5.25
C ALA A 146 4.63 -7.67 5.31
N GLU A 147 3.54 -8.23 4.80
CA GLU A 147 3.33 -9.68 4.77
C GLU A 147 2.40 -10.06 3.61
N ILE A 148 2.79 -11.07 2.85
CA ILE A 148 1.99 -11.65 1.78
C ILE A 148 1.41 -12.98 2.27
N ARG A 149 0.12 -13.21 2.00
CA ARG A 149 -0.59 -14.44 2.31
C ARG A 149 -1.46 -14.90 1.14
N PRO A 150 -1.80 -16.20 1.08
CA PRO A 150 -2.76 -16.69 0.11
C PRO A 150 -4.11 -15.97 0.20
N PHE A 151 -4.86 -15.95 -0.90
CA PHE A 151 -6.23 -15.45 -0.97
C PHE A 151 -7.09 -15.92 0.21
N GLY A 152 -7.89 -15.02 0.79
CA GLY A 152 -8.83 -15.37 1.86
C GLY A 152 -8.21 -15.76 3.21
N TYR A 153 -6.89 -15.76 3.39
CA TYR A 153 -6.21 -16.18 4.62
C TYR A 153 -6.79 -15.52 5.88
N TYR A 154 -6.94 -14.19 5.88
CA TYR A 154 -7.46 -13.42 7.01
C TYR A 154 -8.98 -13.45 7.14
N GLY A 155 -9.71 -13.88 6.11
CA GLY A 155 -11.17 -13.99 6.15
C GLY A 155 -11.67 -15.10 7.07
N ASN A 156 -10.82 -16.11 7.34
CA ASN A 156 -11.16 -17.29 8.14
C ASN A 156 -10.66 -17.22 9.59
N ILE A 157 -10.03 -16.12 9.99
CA ILE A 157 -9.45 -15.94 11.33
C ILE A 157 -10.23 -14.85 12.05
N SER A 158 -10.49 -15.03 13.35
CA SER A 158 -11.11 -13.98 14.16
C SER A 158 -10.34 -12.68 14.03
N SER A 159 -11.05 -11.59 13.69
CA SER A 159 -10.47 -10.26 13.51
C SER A 159 -9.63 -9.82 14.73
N ASN A 160 -10.04 -10.18 15.95
CA ASN A 160 -9.27 -9.87 17.16
C ASN A 160 -7.91 -10.59 17.22
N ILE A 161 -7.85 -11.85 16.77
CA ILE A 161 -6.60 -12.63 16.72
C ILE A 161 -5.68 -12.03 15.66
N VAL A 162 -6.20 -11.75 14.46
CA VAL A 162 -5.43 -11.10 13.39
C VAL A 162 -4.90 -9.75 13.86
N ARG A 163 -5.76 -8.93 14.46
CA ARG A 163 -5.43 -7.61 14.98
C ARG A 163 -4.27 -7.69 15.97
N GLN A 164 -4.33 -8.58 16.96
CA GLN A 164 -3.28 -8.75 17.95
C GLN A 164 -1.96 -9.24 17.32
N ALA A 165 -2.02 -10.29 16.49
CA ALA A 165 -0.82 -10.85 15.87
C ALA A 165 -0.10 -9.85 14.96
N LEU A 166 -0.84 -9.07 14.16
CA LEU A 166 -0.26 -8.04 13.31
C LEU A 166 0.34 -6.88 14.12
N ARG A 167 -0.31 -6.49 15.23
CA ARG A 167 0.24 -5.48 16.15
C ARG A 167 1.60 -5.92 16.69
N ASP A 168 1.69 -7.16 17.17
CA ASP A 168 2.93 -7.69 17.75
C ASP A 168 4.04 -7.78 16.69
N ARG A 169 3.71 -8.15 15.45
CA ARG A 169 4.67 -8.19 14.34
C ARG A 169 5.19 -6.79 13.96
N ILE A 170 4.30 -5.79 13.89
CA ILE A 170 4.69 -4.39 13.64
C ILE A 170 5.57 -3.87 14.76
N GLU A 171 5.25 -4.19 16.02
CA GLU A 171 6.05 -3.73 17.16
C GLU A 171 7.42 -4.42 17.27
N ASN A 172 7.64 -5.54 16.58
CA ASN A 172 8.94 -6.21 16.50
C ASN A 172 9.66 -5.98 15.17
N SER A 173 9.12 -5.13 14.28
CA SER A 173 9.72 -4.85 12.98
C SER A 173 10.69 -3.66 13.01
N VAL A 174 11.21 -3.31 11.83
CA VAL A 174 12.19 -2.24 11.63
C VAL A 174 11.64 -1.19 10.66
N PHE A 175 12.41 -0.15 10.35
CA PHE A 175 11.96 0.98 9.51
C PHE A 175 11.90 0.67 7.99
N THR A 176 12.37 -0.50 7.56
CA THR A 176 12.20 -1.04 6.20
C THR A 176 11.93 -2.54 6.25
N HIS A 177 10.89 -3.03 5.58
CA HIS A 177 10.55 -4.46 5.56
C HIS A 177 10.23 -4.94 4.14
N ILE A 178 10.71 -6.14 3.79
CA ILE A 178 10.43 -6.79 2.51
C ILE A 178 9.70 -8.09 2.81
N SER A 179 8.58 -8.33 2.12
CA SER A 179 7.92 -9.63 2.06
C SER A 179 7.95 -10.12 0.63
N ASP A 180 8.34 -11.38 0.42
CA ASP A 180 8.42 -12.05 -0.89
C ASP A 180 7.88 -13.48 -0.71
N ASP A 181 6.92 -13.89 -1.53
CA ASP A 181 6.34 -15.24 -1.49
C ASP A 181 6.72 -16.11 -2.71
N GLY A 182 7.65 -15.62 -3.54
CA GLY A 182 8.06 -16.24 -4.80
C GLY A 182 7.40 -15.64 -6.03
N GLU A 183 6.19 -15.10 -5.91
CA GLU A 183 5.41 -14.52 -7.01
C GLU A 183 5.21 -13.02 -6.86
N ASP A 184 4.96 -12.55 -5.64
CA ASP A 184 4.76 -11.14 -5.33
C ASP A 184 5.78 -10.65 -4.30
N THR A 185 6.03 -9.35 -4.30
CA THR A 185 6.92 -8.67 -3.37
C THR A 185 6.30 -7.38 -2.88
N ILE A 186 6.37 -7.14 -1.56
CA ILE A 186 6.06 -5.84 -0.96
C ILE A 186 7.37 -5.25 -0.44
N LEU A 187 7.71 -4.05 -0.89
CA LEU A 187 8.69 -3.20 -0.23
C LEU A 187 7.95 -2.18 0.64
N SER A 188 8.11 -2.23 1.95
CA SER A 188 7.56 -1.29 2.91
C SER A 188 8.68 -0.52 3.59
N SER A 189 8.50 0.79 3.75
CA SER A 189 9.48 1.67 4.39
C SER A 189 8.80 2.82 5.11
N ILE A 190 9.43 3.30 6.17
CA ILE A 190 8.96 4.45 6.93
C ILE A 190 10.13 5.36 7.32
N GLY A 191 9.96 6.67 7.17
CA GLY A 191 10.91 7.66 7.66
C GLY A 191 11.04 7.58 9.18
N ASN A 192 12.23 7.83 9.73
CA ASN A 192 12.44 7.84 11.18
C ASN A 192 12.35 9.26 11.75
N THR A 193 11.15 9.86 11.69
CA THR A 193 10.87 11.22 12.16
C THR A 193 9.54 11.27 12.93
N ALA A 194 9.23 12.42 13.54
CA ALA A 194 7.98 12.61 14.28
C ALA A 194 6.73 12.61 13.38
N LEU A 195 6.86 13.03 12.12
CA LEU A 195 5.79 13.05 11.11
C LEU A 195 6.27 12.33 9.84
N PRO A 196 6.41 11.00 9.92
CA PRO A 196 7.12 10.25 8.89
C PRO A 196 6.24 10.04 7.66
N THR A 197 6.91 9.84 6.54
CA THR A 197 6.31 9.26 5.34
C THR A 197 6.46 7.74 5.42
N TYR A 198 5.34 7.04 5.28
CA TYR A 198 5.23 5.60 5.11
C TYR A 198 4.94 5.31 3.63
N GLU A 199 5.73 4.44 3.02
CA GLU A 199 5.55 4.00 1.63
C GLU A 199 5.57 2.49 1.54
N ALA A 200 4.59 1.93 0.83
CA ALA A 200 4.57 0.53 0.44
C ALA A 200 4.38 0.37 -1.07
N ILE A 201 5.21 -0.47 -1.70
CA ILE A 201 5.17 -0.74 -3.14
C ILE A 201 4.95 -2.23 -3.32
N PHE A 202 3.84 -2.58 -3.98
CA PHE A 202 3.43 -3.95 -4.21
C PHE A 202 3.81 -4.27 -5.65
N THR A 203 4.53 -5.36 -5.87
CA THR A 203 5.06 -5.73 -7.18
C THR A 203 4.84 -7.21 -7.43
N LYS A 204 4.60 -7.59 -8.69
CA LYS A 204 4.66 -8.98 -9.13
C LYS A 204 6.04 -9.28 -9.71
N ARG A 205 6.65 -10.40 -9.30
CA ARG A 205 7.96 -10.82 -9.78
C ARG A 205 7.86 -11.17 -11.26
N THR A 206 8.65 -10.48 -12.07
CA THR A 206 8.95 -10.91 -13.43
C THR A 206 9.92 -12.08 -13.35
N SER A 207 9.51 -13.25 -13.82
CA SER A 207 10.41 -14.37 -14.07
C SER A 207 11.52 -13.91 -15.01
N TRP A 208 12.76 -13.86 -14.51
CA TRP A 208 13.93 -13.75 -15.36
C TRP A 208 14.07 -15.09 -16.10
N MET A 209 14.07 -15.04 -17.42
CA MET A 209 14.46 -16.16 -18.29
C MET A 209 15.88 -16.63 -17.95
#